data_AF-A0A9E5QXA6-F1
#
_entry.id   AF-A0A9E5QXA6-F1
#
_cell.length_a   1.000
_cell.length_b   1.000
_cell.length_c   1.000
_cell.angle_alpha   90.00
_cell.angle_beta   90.00
_cell.angle_gamma   90.00
#
_symmetry.space_group_name_H-M   'P 1'
#
loop_
_entity.id
_entity.type
_entity.pdbx_description
1 polymer ?
#
loop_
_entity_poly.entity_id
_entity_poly.type
_entity_poly.pdbx_seq_one_letter_code
_entity_poly.pdbx_strand_id
1 'polypeptide(L)' 'ALDHFNYWKAGYPAIMVSDTSFLRNPNYHKPSDTIETLNFDKMAAVVQGVFAAVLDLAT' A
#
# COMPACT_ATOMS: atom_id res chain seq x y z
N ALA A 1 12.14 6.23 3.82
CA ALA A 1 11.45 6.49 2.54
C ALA A 1 10.77 5.21 2.10
N LEU A 2 9.64 5.30 1.41
CA LEU A 2 8.90 4.13 0.94
C LEU A 2 9.52 3.64 -0.38
N ASP A 3 9.44 2.34 -0.67
CA ASP A 3 10.29 1.71 -1.69
C ASP A 3 10.11 2.29 -3.11
N HIS A 4 8.90 2.73 -3.48
CA HIS A 4 8.61 3.36 -4.77
C HIS A 4 9.52 4.56 -5.08
N PHE A 5 10.03 5.24 -4.06
CA PHE A 5 10.98 6.34 -4.22
C PHE A 5 12.31 5.89 -4.87
N ASN A 6 12.77 4.67 -4.59
CA ASN A 6 13.98 4.13 -5.21
C ASN A 6 13.79 3.87 -6.71
N TYR A 7 12.58 3.46 -7.12
CA TYR A 7 12.23 3.29 -8.53
C TYR A 7 12.22 4.62 -9.28
N TRP A 8 11.65 5.67 -8.68
CA TRP A 8 11.69 7.02 -9.25
C TRP A 8 13.12 7.52 -9.44
N LYS A 9 14.00 7.30 -8.46
CA LYS A 9 15.43 7.66 -8.58
C LYS A 9 16.12 6.97 -9.75
N ALA A 10 15.68 5.76 -10.09
CA ALA A 10 16.21 5.00 -11.22
C ALA A 10 15.45 5.27 -12.54
N GLY A 11 14.51 6.22 -12.57
CA GLY A 11 13.77 6.60 -13.78
C GLY A 11 12.59 5.69 -14.12
N TYR A 12 12.21 4.77 -13.22
CA TYR A 12 11.07 3.89 -13.44
C TYR A 12 9.77 4.54 -12.93
N PRO A 13 8.67 4.49 -13.71
CA PRO A 13 7.34 4.83 -13.20
C PRO A 13 6.98 3.86 -12.08
N ALA A 14 6.62 4.40 -10.91
CA ALA A 14 6.20 3.59 -9.78
C ALA A 14 5.10 4.30 -9.00
N ILE A 15 4.20 3.51 -8.40
CA ILE A 15 3.14 3.98 -7.52
C ILE A 15 3.10 3.09 -6.29
N MET A 16 2.74 3.68 -5.15
CA MET A 16 2.46 2.93 -3.92
C MET A 16 1.02 3.21 -3.49
N VAL A 17 0.24 2.15 -3.35
CA VAL A 17 -1.10 2.20 -2.78
C VAL A 17 -0.99 1.96 -1.28
N SER A 18 -1.36 2.95 -0.47
CA SER A 18 -1.27 2.88 0.99
C SER A 18 -2.27 3.83 1.63
N ASP A 19 -2.64 3.53 2.87
CA ASP A 19 -3.43 4.40 3.74
C ASP A 19 -2.59 5.47 4.48
N THR A 20 -1.32 5.64 4.06
CA THR A 20 -0.30 6.55 4.61
C THR A 20 0.35 6.11 5.93
N SER A 21 0.10 4.87 6.37
CA SER A 21 0.81 4.20 7.47
C SER A 21 1.08 5.11 8.67
N PHE A 22 2.34 5.48 8.97
CA PHE A 22 2.74 6.33 10.11
C PHE A 22 2.02 7.69 10.23
N LEU A 23 1.42 8.21 9.15
CA LEU A 23 0.65 9.46 9.19
C LEU A 23 -0.77 9.26 9.73
N ARG A 24 -1.32 8.05 9.66
CA ARG A 24 -2.73 7.74 9.99
C ARG A 24 -2.94 6.55 10.91
N ASN A 25 -1.92 5.71 11.11
CA ASN A 25 -1.96 4.58 12.04
C ASN A 25 -1.34 5.01 13.40
N PRO A 26 -2.15 5.25 14.45
CA PRO A 26 -1.65 5.62 15.78
C PRO A 26 -0.86 4.48 16.45
N ASN A 27 -0.98 3.25 15.95
CA ASN A 27 -0.31 2.05 16.45
C ASN A 27 1.01 1.76 15.72
N TYR A 28 1.41 2.57 14.75
CA TYR A 28 2.61 2.34 13.94
C TYR A 28 3.85 2.06 14.81
N HIS A 29 4.54 0.94 14.55
CA HIS A 29 5.71 0.46 15.30
C HIS A 29 5.49 0.28 16.81
N LYS A 30 4.26 -0.05 17.23
CA LYS A 30 3.94 -0.35 18.63
C LYS A 30 3.38 -1.77 18.74
N PRO A 31 3.44 -2.40 19.93
CA PRO A 31 2.78 -3.68 20.18
C PRO A 31 1.26 -3.66 19.99
N SER A 32 0.65 -2.47 19.96
CA SER A 32 -0.79 -2.29 19.68
C SER A 32 -1.16 -2.37 18.20
N ASP A 33 -0.19 -2.59 17.30
CA ASP A 33 -0.43 -2.84 15.88
C ASP A 33 -0.87 -4.31 15.69
N THR A 34 -2.14 -4.57 16.01
CA THR A 34 -2.71 -5.93 16.06
C THR A 34 -3.77 -6.14 14.98
N ILE A 35 -4.13 -7.41 14.74
CA ILE A 35 -5.12 -7.81 13.72
C ILE A 35 -6.48 -7.15 13.92
N GLU A 36 -6.87 -6.89 15.17
CA GLU A 36 -8.13 -6.25 15.55
C GLU A 36 -8.21 -4.79 15.06
N THR A 37 -7.07 -4.16 14.73
CA THR A 37 -7.01 -2.79 14.24
C THR A 37 -7.14 -2.69 12.71
N LEU A 38 -7.12 -3.83 12.01
CA LEU A 38 -7.17 -3.89 10.55
C LEU A 38 -8.60 -3.73 10.01
N ASN A 39 -8.72 -3.12 8.84
CA ASN A 39 -9.96 -3.07 8.07
C ASN A 39 -9.86 -4.00 6.85
N PHE A 40 -10.42 -5.20 6.99
CA PHE A 40 -10.33 -6.25 5.96
C PHE A 40 -11.05 -5.88 4.66
N ASP A 41 -12.18 -5.15 4.72
CA ASP A 41 -12.91 -4.73 3.52
C ASP A 41 -12.06 -3.80 2.66
N LYS A 42 -11.37 -2.84 3.27
CA LYS A 42 -10.45 -1.93 2.58
C LYS A 42 -9.24 -2.69 2.02
N MET A 43 -8.69 -3.64 2.78
CA MET A 43 -7.57 -4.47 2.30
C MET A 43 -7.97 -5.30 1.09
N ALA A 44 -9.17 -5.90 1.09
CA ALA A 44 -9.69 -6.64 -0.04
C ALA A 44 -9.88 -5.74 -1.29
N ALA A 45 -10.37 -4.51 -1.10
CA ALA A 45 -10.50 -3.53 -2.18
C ALA A 45 -9.15 -3.18 -2.83
N VAL A 46 -8.08 -3.06 -2.02
CA VAL A 46 -6.71 -2.83 -2.55
C VAL A 46 -6.27 -4.01 -3.41
N VAL A 47 -6.49 -5.25 -2.98
CA VAL A 47 -6.15 -6.46 -3.77
C VAL A 47 -6.88 -6.46 -5.10
N GLN A 48 -8.19 -6.22 -5.09
CA GLN A 48 -9.01 -6.18 -6.31
C GLN A 48 -8.56 -5.07 -7.27
N GLY A 49 -8.28 -3.87 -6.74
CA GLY A 49 -7.82 -2.74 -7.54
C GLY A 49 -6.44 -2.97 -8.18
N VAL A 50 -5.48 -3.50 -7.42
CA VAL A 50 -4.14 -3.84 -7.94
C VAL A 50 -4.23 -4.94 -9.00
N PHE A 51 -5.05 -5.97 -8.76
CA PHE A 51 -5.29 -7.03 -9.75
C PHE A 51 -5.83 -6.48 -11.08
N ALA A 52 -6.86 -5.63 -11.01
CA ALA A 52 -7.43 -5.01 -12.20
C ALA A 52 -6.41 -4.14 -12.94
N ALA A 53 -5.62 -3.33 -12.22
CA ALA A 53 -4.60 -2.49 -12.82
C ALA A 53 -3.48 -3.30 -13.50
N VAL A 54 -3.07 -4.42 -12.91
CA VAL A 54 -2.07 -5.31 -13.52
C VAL A 54 -2.60 -5.94 -14.81
N LEU A 55 -3.86 -6.36 -14.84
CA LEU A 55 -4.48 -6.88 -16.07
C LEU A 55 -4.54 -5.81 -17.17
N ASP A 56 -4.99 -4.60 -16.83
CA ASP A 56 -5.07 -3.47 -17.76
C ASP A 56 -3.71 -3.09 -18.35
N LEU A 57 -2.65 -3.09 -17.53
CA LEU A 57 -1.28 -2.79 -17.98
C LEU A 57 -0.62 -3.93 -18.78
N ALA A 58 -1.12 -5.17 -18.64
CA ALA A 58 -0.55 -6.34 -19.30
C ALA A 58 -1.17 -6.61 -20.69
N THR A 59 -2.22 -5.89 -21.06
CA THR A 59 -2.88 -5.94 -22.38
C THR A 59 -2.48 -4.78 -23.26
#